data_AF-A0A3P7KSI0-F1
#
_entry.id   AF-A0A3P7KSI0-F1
#
_cell.length_a   1.000
_cell.length_b   1.000
_cell.length_c   1.000
_cell.angle_alpha   90.00
_cell.angle_beta   90.00
_cell.angle_gamma   90.00
#
_symmetry.space_group_name_H-M   'P 1'
#
loop_
_entity.id
_entity.type
_entity.pdbx_description
1 polymer ?
#
loop_
_entity_poly.entity_id
_entity_poly.type
_entity_poly.pdbx_seq_one_letter_code
_entity_poly.pdbx_strand_id
1 'polypeptide(L)' 'MEHYDCIMEQEALRKGNCRRHIMGEAVPGKDEHKCRGVKLYRACLAPFLKKDCAPGALGEFDASVRQFGCIVE' A
#
# COMPACT_ATOMS: atom_id res chain seq x y z
N MET A 1 -12.63 8.67 -3.71
CA MET A 1 -11.65 8.32 -2.66
C MET A 1 -11.14 9.63 -2.12
N GLU A 2 -11.59 10.03 -0.94
CA GLU A 2 -11.28 11.34 -0.34
C GLU A 2 -9.90 11.38 0.31
N HIS A 3 -9.27 10.22 0.52
CA HIS A 3 -7.98 10.12 1.20
C HIS A 3 -6.85 9.65 0.28
N TYR A 4 -7.15 9.43 -1.00
CA TYR A 4 -6.20 8.95 -2.00
C TYR A 4 -4.98 9.88 -2.15
N ASP A 5 -5.21 11.20 -2.15
CA ASP A 5 -4.13 12.19 -2.25
C ASP A 5 -3.15 12.09 -1.08
N CYS A 6 -3.64 11.93 0.15
CA CYS A 6 -2.79 11.78 1.33
C CYS A 6 -1.99 10.47 1.29
N ILE A 7 -2.64 9.37 0.87
CA ILE A 7 -1.97 8.07 0.69
C ILE A 7 -0.83 8.21 -0.31
N MET A 8 -1.10 8.78 -1.49
CA MET A 8 -0.13 8.99 -2.55
C MET A 8 1.02 9.91 -2.12
N GLU A 9 0.73 10.93 -1.33
CA GLU A 9 1.74 11.82 -0.77
C GLU A 9 2.66 11.06 0.22
N GLN A 10 2.10 10.23 1.10
CA GLN A 10 2.91 9.39 1.99
C GLN A 10 3.76 8.37 1.21
N GLU A 11 3.26 7.84 0.09
CA GLU A 11 4.06 7.00 -0.82
C GLU A 11 5.20 7.78 -1.49
N ALA A 12 4.90 8.99 -1.98
CA ALA A 12 5.83 9.86 -2.69
C ALA A 12 6.95 10.38 -1.78
N LEU A 13 6.64 10.66 -0.50
CA LEU A 13 7.60 11.07 0.53
C LEU A 13 8.63 9.98 0.86
N ARG A 14 8.49 8.76 0.31
CA ARG A 14 9.36 7.60 0.57
C ARG A 14 9.56 7.32 2.07
N LYS A 15 8.60 7.71 2.92
CA LYS A 15 8.69 7.46 4.37
C LYS A 15 8.90 5.95 4.59
N GLY A 16 9.98 5.61 5.30
CA GLY A 16 10.33 4.23 5.63
C GLY A 16 10.83 3.36 4.48
N ASN A 17 11.08 3.90 3.27
CA ASN A 17 11.51 3.12 2.10
C ASN A 17 10.55 1.96 1.76
N CYS A 18 9.28 2.07 2.14
CA CYS A 18 8.29 1.01 2.02
C CYS A 18 8.14 0.50 0.57
N ARG A 19 8.30 1.40 -0.42
CA ARG A 19 8.24 1.08 -1.85
C ARG A 19 9.20 -0.03 -2.28
N ARG A 20 10.26 -0.31 -1.52
CA ARG A 20 11.17 -1.45 -1.78
C ARG A 20 10.44 -2.80 -1.76
N HIS A 21 9.33 -2.91 -1.02
CA HIS A 21 8.55 -4.14 -0.89
C HIS A 21 7.68 -4.43 -2.11
N ILE A 22 7.41 -3.41 -2.93
CA ILE A 22 6.68 -3.49 -4.20
C ILE A 22 7.55 -3.10 -5.41
N MET A 23 8.86 -2.90 -5.20
CA MET A 23 9.82 -2.70 -6.29
C MET A 23 10.09 -4.04 -6.95
N GLY A 24 9.42 -4.24 -8.09
CA GLY A 24 9.54 -5.37 -8.99
C GLY A 24 8.66 -5.11 -10.20
N GLU A 25 8.96 -5.70 -11.36
CA GLU A 25 8.13 -5.51 -12.55
C GLU A 25 6.69 -5.97 -12.25
N ALA A 26 5.74 -5.03 -12.25
CA ALA A 26 4.33 -5.32 -11.99
C ALA A 26 3.66 -6.05 -13.17
N VAL A 27 4.36 -6.93 -13.88
CA VAL A 27 3.83 -7.71 -14.99
C VAL A 27 2.74 -8.65 -14.45
N PRO A 28 1.48 -8.54 -14.92
CA PRO A 28 0.45 -9.49 -14.56
C PRO A 28 0.88 -10.89 -15.03
N GLY A 29 0.87 -11.87 -14.12
CA GLY A 29 1.17 -13.28 -14.42
C GLY A 29 2.60 -13.79 -14.13
N LYS A 30 3.56 -12.93 -13.76
CA LYS A 30 4.93 -13.37 -13.43
C LYS A 30 5.30 -13.34 -11.95
N ASP A 31 4.55 -12.59 -11.15
CA ASP A 31 4.95 -12.32 -9.77
C ASP A 31 3.89 -12.87 -8.79
N GLU A 32 4.04 -14.16 -8.44
CA GLU A 32 3.29 -14.81 -7.35
C GLU A 32 3.58 -14.16 -5.98
N HIS A 33 4.64 -13.34 -5.89
CA HIS A 33 5.01 -12.59 -4.69
C HIS A 33 4.32 -11.22 -4.59
N LYS A 34 3.51 -10.79 -5.57
CA LYS A 34 2.76 -9.52 -5.56
C LYS A 34 2.03 -9.30 -4.24
N CYS A 35 1.26 -10.28 -3.76
CA CYS A 35 0.51 -10.11 -2.53
C CYS A 35 1.37 -10.17 -1.26
N ARG A 36 2.53 -10.85 -1.31
CA ARG A 36 3.49 -10.86 -0.20
C ARG A 36 4.17 -9.49 -0.07
N GLY A 37 4.59 -8.91 -1.20
CA GLY A 37 5.15 -7.56 -1.27
C GLY A 37 4.16 -6.50 -0.83
N VAL A 38 2.91 -6.59 -1.30
CA VAL A 38 1.84 -5.66 -0.94
C VAL A 38 1.46 -5.77 0.55
N LYS A 39 1.42 -6.97 1.16
CA LYS A 39 1.22 -7.11 2.61
C LYS A 39 2.32 -6.42 3.42
N LEU A 40 3.59 -6.63 3.05
CA LEU A 40 4.73 -5.97 3.69
C LEU A 40 4.69 -4.45 3.49
N TYR A 41 4.27 -4.02 2.30
CA TYR A 41 4.12 -2.62 1.97
C TYR A 41 3.03 -1.93 2.80
N ARG A 42 1.85 -2.55 2.89
CA ARG A 42 0.73 -2.12 3.73
C ARG A 42 1.13 -2.04 5.20
N ALA A 43 1.83 -3.05 5.72
CA ALA A 43 2.33 -3.04 7.10
C ALA A 43 3.33 -1.90 7.36
N CYS A 44 4.18 -1.59 6.38
CA CYS A 44 5.14 -0.50 6.47
C CYS A 44 4.47 0.89 6.41
N LEU A 45 3.45 1.06 5.56
CA LEU A 45 2.70 2.32 5.41
C LEU A 45 1.65 2.55 6.49
N ALA A 46 1.06 1.49 7.06
CA ALA A 46 -0.01 1.58 8.06
C ALA A 46 0.22 2.57 9.21
N PRO A 47 1.40 2.62 9.88
CA PRO A 47 1.64 3.60 10.93
C PRO A 47 1.71 5.04 10.41
N PHE A 48 2.18 5.26 9.17
CA PHE A 48 2.23 6.59 8.55
C PHE A 48 0.83 7.02 8.10
N LEU A 49 0.06 6.14 7.48
CA LEU A 49 -1.31 6.41 7.09
C LEU A 49 -2.21 6.66 8.32
N LYS A 50 -2.00 5.98 9.44
CA LYS A 50 -2.73 6.27 10.70
C LYS A 50 -2.32 7.57 11.38
N LYS A 51 -1.06 8.01 11.20
CA LYS A 51 -0.49 9.16 11.92
C LYS A 51 -0.63 10.46 11.14
N ASP A 52 -0.37 10.40 9.84
CA ASP A 52 -0.34 11.55 8.93
C ASP A 52 -1.64 11.68 8.11
N CYS A 53 -2.36 10.57 7.86
CA CYS A 53 -3.66 10.60 7.18
C CYS A 53 -4.83 10.29 8.13
N ALA A 54 -6.05 10.56 7.65
CA ALA A 54 -7.28 10.25 8.38
C ALA A 54 -7.40 8.74 8.65
N PRO A 55 -8.08 8.31 9.74
CA PRO A 55 -8.27 6.90 10.05
C PRO A 55 -8.96 6.09 8.93
N GLY A 56 -9.73 6.76 8.05
CA GLY A 56 -10.34 6.15 6.87
C GLY A 56 -9.34 5.79 5.74
N ALA A 57 -8.16 6.41 5.71
CA ALA A 57 -7.16 6.20 4.66
C ALA A 57 -6.63 4.76 4.65
N LEU A 58 -6.46 4.13 5.81
CA LEU A 58 -6.06 2.72 5.89
C LEU A 58 -7.13 1.80 5.28
N GLY A 59 -8.40 2.13 5.46
CA GLY A 59 -9.52 1.39 4.86
C GLY A 59 -9.58 1.53 3.34
N GLU A 60 -9.38 2.75 2.81
CA GLU A 60 -9.28 2.96 1.36
C GLU A 60 -8.07 2.23 0.76
N PHE A 61 -6.94 2.21 1.46
CA PHE A 61 -5.75 1.46 1.06
C PHE A 61 -6.01 -0.04 1.04
N ASP A 62 -6.62 -0.59 2.09
CA ASP A 62 -6.98 -2.01 2.17
C ASP A 62 -7.99 -2.41 1.07
N ALA A 63 -8.95 -1.54 0.76
CA ALA A 63 -9.88 -1.74 -0.34
C ALA A 63 -9.14 -1.79 -1.69
N SER A 64 -8.16 -0.91 -1.89
CA SER A 64 -7.33 -0.88 -3.10
C SER A 64 -6.49 -2.14 -3.23
N VAL A 65 -5.87 -2.61 -2.14
CA VAL A 65 -5.12 -3.88 -2.09
C VAL A 65 -6.01 -5.07 -2.45
N ARG A 66 -7.26 -5.08 -1.97
CA ARG A 66 -8.25 -6.11 -2.32
C ARG A 66 -8.66 -6.05 -3.80
N GLN A 67 -8.80 -4.86 -4.38
CA GLN A 67 -9.07 -4.70 -5.83
C GLN A 67 -7.93 -5.26 -6.70
N PHE A 68 -6.69 -5.19 -6.22
CA PHE A 68 -5.54 -5.83 -6.87
C PHE A 68 -5.51 -7.36 -6.73
N GLY A 69 -6.49 -7.97 -6.04
CA GLY A 69 -6.58 -9.41 -5.83
C GLY A 69 -5.78 -9.92 -4.62
N CYS A 70 -5.31 -9.02 -3.75
CA CYS A 70 -4.53 -9.39 -2.57
C CYS A 70 -5.39 -9.31 -1.29
N ILE A 71 -5.44 -10.41 -0.56
CA ILE A 71 -6.18 -10.49 0.70
C ILE A 71 -5.28 -9.95 1.81
N VAL A 72 -5.66 -8.81 2.38
CA VAL A 72 -5.12 -8.28 3.64
C VAL A 72 -6.03 -8.77 4.77
N GLU A 73 -5.53 -9.74 5.54
CA GLU A 73 -6.06 -10.17 6.84
C GLU A 73 -5.43 -9.34 7.97
#